data_AF-A0A968YNK3-F1
#
_entry.id   AF-A0A968YNK3-F1
#
_cell.length_a   1.000
_cell.length_b   1.000
_cell.length_c   1.000
_cell.angle_alpha   90.00
_cell.angle_beta   90.00
_cell.angle_gamma   90.00
#
_symmetry.space_group_name_H-M   'P 1'
#
loop_
_entity.id
_entity.type
_entity.pdbx_description
1 polymer ?
#
loop_
_entity_poly.entity_id
_entity_poly.type
_entity_poly.pdbx_seq_one_letter_code
_entity_poly.pdbx_strand_id
1 'polypeptide(L)'
;MNVTELNIEKHVRGIRQIERSVSDCDEPTSEVVRGYCLAVRGSLTNDGRPPLDASGLKLQERLSLIEGSLERVAKKGGCPNL
;
A
#
# COMPACT_ATOMS: atom_id res chain seq x y z
N MET A 1 -27.85 0.48 4.65
CA MET A 1 -26.88 -0.56 4.25
C MET A 1 -25.89 0.09 3.31
N ASN A 2 -24.75 0.52 3.84
CA ASN A 2 -23.76 1.26 3.06
C ASN A 2 -22.89 0.24 2.36
N VAL A 3 -23.26 -0.10 1.13
CA VAL A 3 -22.45 -0.89 0.20
C VAL A 3 -21.33 0.03 -0.31
N THR A 4 -20.36 0.41 0.52
CA THR A 4 -19.45 1.51 0.14
C THR A 4 -18.31 1.13 -0.79
N GLU A 5 -17.84 -0.11 -0.89
CA GLU A 5 -16.66 -0.36 -1.74
C GLU A 5 -16.69 -1.76 -2.37
N LEU A 6 -17.47 -1.94 -3.44
CA LEU A 6 -17.13 -3.00 -4.39
C LEU A 6 -15.76 -2.65 -4.99
N ASN A 7 -14.73 -3.38 -4.55
CA ASN A 7 -13.41 -3.50 -5.17
C ASN A 7 -12.36 -2.44 -4.77
N ILE A 8 -12.03 -2.38 -3.48
CA ILE A 8 -10.94 -1.55 -2.89
C ILE A 8 -9.61 -1.79 -3.61
N GLU A 9 -9.34 -3.03 -4.03
CA GLU A 9 -8.18 -3.43 -4.82
C GLU A 9 -8.00 -2.62 -6.12
N LYS A 10 -9.10 -2.15 -6.74
CA LYS A 10 -9.04 -1.33 -7.97
C LYS A 10 -8.29 -0.01 -7.75
N HIS A 11 -8.43 0.60 -6.58
CA HIS A 11 -7.78 1.87 -6.25
C HIS A 11 -6.27 1.74 -6.14
N VAL A 12 -5.77 0.51 -5.94
CA VAL A 12 -4.36 0.20 -5.70
C VAL A 12 -3.66 -0.36 -6.94
N ARG A 13 -4.40 -0.56 -8.05
CA ARG A 13 -3.83 -1.09 -9.33
C ARG A 13 -2.71 -0.24 -9.93
N GLY A 14 -2.59 1.04 -9.55
CA GLY A 14 -1.51 1.93 -9.98
C GLY A 14 -0.11 1.55 -9.44
N ILE A 15 -0.04 0.66 -8.43
CA ILE A 15 1.21 0.31 -7.75
C ILE A 15 2.28 -0.27 -8.69
N ARG A 16 1.87 -1.01 -9.73
CA ARG A 16 2.78 -1.63 -10.70
C ARG A 16 3.62 -0.62 -11.47
N GLN A 17 3.07 0.57 -11.75
CA GLN A 17 3.80 1.62 -12.45
C GLN A 17 4.89 2.21 -11.56
N ILE A 18 4.60 2.37 -10.26
CA ILE A 18 5.55 2.85 -9.26
C ILE A 18 6.69 1.83 -9.07
N GLU A 19 6.35 0.54 -8.89
CA GLU A 19 7.34 -0.54 -8.79
C GLU A 19 8.32 -0.52 -9.98
N ARG A 20 7.81 -0.35 -11.21
CA ARG A 20 8.64 -0.28 -12.42
C ARG A 20 9.54 0.95 -12.45
N SER A 21 9.06 2.11 -12.02
CA SER A 21 9.87 3.34 -12.01
C SER A 21 11.06 3.29 -11.06
N VAL A 22 11.02 2.40 -10.06
CA VAL A 22 12.04 2.29 -9.01
C VAL A 22 12.98 1.09 -9.22
N SER A 23 12.66 0.18 -10.14
CA SER A 23 13.39 -1.08 -10.39
C SER A 23 14.90 -0.91 -10.55
N ASP A 24 15.34 0.17 -11.21
CA ASP A 24 16.74 0.31 -11.65
C ASP A 24 17.52 1.36 -10.84
N CYS A 25 16.98 1.79 -9.69
CA CYS A 25 17.57 2.82 -8.85
C CYS A 25 18.00 2.20 -7.51
N ASP A 26 19.29 2.28 -7.17
CA ASP A 26 19.89 1.70 -5.94
C ASP A 26 20.06 2.74 -4.80
N GLU A 27 19.36 3.86 -4.89
CA GLU A 27 19.36 4.89 -3.85
C GLU A 27 18.64 4.39 -2.58
N PRO A 28 19.03 4.80 -1.37
CA PRO A 28 18.30 4.47 -0.13
C PRO A 28 16.80 4.78 -0.19
N THR A 29 16.40 5.85 -0.89
CA THR A 29 14.99 6.19 -1.13
C THR A 29 14.27 5.10 -1.94
N SER A 30 14.95 4.49 -2.90
CA SER A 30 14.41 3.41 -3.73
C SER A 30 14.14 2.14 -2.93
N GLU A 31 14.98 1.82 -1.93
CA GLU A 31 14.72 0.74 -0.99
C GLU A 31 13.46 0.99 -0.16
N VAL A 32 13.28 2.21 0.35
CA VAL A 32 12.08 2.60 1.12
C VAL A 32 10.82 2.49 0.26
N VAL A 33 10.86 3.00 -0.98
CA VAL A 33 9.71 2.91 -1.90
C VAL A 33 9.40 1.46 -2.25
N ARG A 34 10.41 0.62 -2.49
CA ARG A 34 10.22 -0.83 -2.70
C ARG A 34 9.59 -1.51 -1.49
N GLY A 35 10.01 -1.16 -0.27
CA GLY A 35 9.41 -1.68 0.97
C GLY A 35 7.92 -1.37 1.09
N TYR A 36 7.52 -0.12 0.78
CA TYR A 36 6.11 0.26 0.76
C TYR A 36 5.33 -0.44 -0.37
N CYS A 37 5.92 -0.58 -1.57
CA CYS A 37 5.28 -1.33 -2.66
C CYS A 37 5.04 -2.79 -2.30
N LEU A 38 6.00 -3.43 -1.61
CA LEU A 38 5.86 -4.79 -1.10
C LEU A 38 4.75 -4.89 -0.04
N ALA A 39 4.65 -3.92 0.89
CA ALA A 39 3.58 -3.90 1.89
C ALA A 39 2.19 -3.78 1.26
N VAL A 40 2.06 -2.95 0.23
CA VAL A 40 0.83 -2.79 -0.56
C VAL A 40 0.49 -4.09 -1.31
N ARG A 41 1.46 -4.66 -2.02
CA ARG A 41 1.26 -5.90 -2.77
C ARG A 41 0.90 -7.08 -1.87
N GLY A 42 1.59 -7.21 -0.73
CA GLY A 42 1.28 -8.23 0.28
C GLY A 42 -0.11 -8.06 0.89
N SER A 43 -0.62 -6.83 0.97
CA SER A 43 -2.00 -6.59 1.40
C SER A 43 -3.01 -7.07 0.37
N LEU A 44 -2.74 -6.87 -0.93
CA LEU A 44 -3.63 -7.32 -2.02
C LEU A 44 -3.69 -8.84 -2.17
N THR A 45 -2.64 -9.58 -1.79
CA THR A 45 -2.61 -11.05 -1.91
C THR A 45 -2.96 -11.77 -0.61
N ASN A 46 -3.26 -11.02 0.46
CA ASN A 46 -3.60 -11.57 1.77
C ASN A 46 -5.12 -11.58 1.94
N ASP A 47 -5.80 -12.38 1.14
CA ASP A 47 -7.27 -12.44 1.11
C ASP A 47 -7.87 -13.27 2.26
N GLY A 48 -7.03 -13.82 3.15
CA GLY A 48 -7.47 -14.69 4.24
C GLY A 48 -8.18 -15.93 3.72
N ARG A 49 -9.24 -16.37 4.40
CA ARG A 49 -10.07 -17.51 3.98
C ARG A 49 -11.52 -17.09 3.76
N PRO A 50 -11.88 -16.53 2.58
CA PRO A 50 -13.28 -16.23 2.27
C PRO A 50 -14.14 -17.51 2.28
N PRO A 51 -15.41 -17.48 2.73
CA PRO A 51 -16.16 -16.34 3.28
C PRO A 51 -16.03 -16.16 4.80
N LEU A 52 -15.16 -16.93 5.47
CA LEU A 52 -14.98 -16.90 6.92
C LEU A 52 -14.27 -15.60 7.38
N ASP A 53 -13.44 -15.04 6.51
CA ASP A 53 -12.78 -13.76 6.71
C ASP A 53 -13.38 -12.67 5.84
N ALA A 54 -13.61 -11.50 6.44
CA ALA A 54 -13.97 -10.28 5.72
C ALA A 54 -12.73 -9.69 5.00
N SER A 55 -12.31 -10.33 3.91
CA SER A 55 -11.09 -9.99 3.15
C SER A 55 -11.01 -8.51 2.77
N GLY A 56 -12.13 -7.92 2.32
CA GLY A 56 -12.20 -6.50 1.98
C GLY A 56 -11.98 -5.56 3.17
N LEU A 57 -12.53 -5.88 4.36
CA LEU A 57 -12.29 -5.08 5.57
C LEU A 57 -10.84 -5.18 6.02
N LYS A 58 -10.27 -6.39 6.01
CA LYS A 58 -8.86 -6.59 6.36
C LYS A 58 -7.91 -5.88 5.38
N LEU A 59 -8.28 -5.81 4.10
CA LEU A 59 -7.54 -5.03 3.11
C LEU A 59 -7.59 -3.53 3.42
N GLN A 60 -8.78 -3.00 3.72
CA GLN A 60 -8.96 -1.60 4.10
C GLN A 60 -8.09 -1.24 5.31
N GLU A 61 -8.15 -2.04 6.38
CA GLU A 61 -7.39 -1.80 7.62
C GLU A 61 -5.89 -1.74 7.34
N ARG A 62 -5.38 -2.67 6.53
CA ARG A 62 -3.96 -2.72 6.17
C ARG A 62 -3.53 -1.51 5.34
N LEU A 63 -4.34 -1.10 4.36
CA LEU A 63 -4.04 0.09 3.55
C LEU A 63 -4.06 1.36 4.41
N SER A 64 -5.00 1.50 5.34
CA SER A 64 -5.05 2.64 6.28
C SER A 64 -3.83 2.69 7.20
N LEU A 65 -3.28 1.55 7.64
CA LEU A 65 -2.04 1.52 8.42
C LEU A 65 -0.82 1.98 7.60
N ILE A 66 -0.77 1.58 6.32
CA ILE A 66 0.29 2.01 5.38
C ILE A 66 0.20 3.53 5.14
N GLU A 67 -0.99 4.03 4.82
CA GLU A 67 -1.26 5.46 4.64
C GLU A 67 -0.88 6.26 5.88
N GLY A 68 -1.33 5.84 7.06
CA GLY A 68 -0.98 6.50 8.32
C GLY A 68 0.52 6.47 8.63
N SER A 69 1.26 5.46 8.16
CA SER A 69 2.73 5.43 8.26
C SER A 69 3.38 6.51 7.38
N LEU A 70 2.94 6.62 6.13
CA LEU A 70 3.42 7.64 5.19
C LEU A 70 3.09 9.05 5.69
N GLU A 71 1.88 9.29 6.20
CA GLU A 71 1.50 10.58 6.78
C GLU A 71 2.39 10.98 7.96
N ARG A 72 2.72 10.04 8.86
CA ARG A 72 3.60 10.31 10.00
C ARG A 72 4.99 10.75 9.55
N VAL A 73 5.53 10.12 8.51
CA VAL A 73 6.83 10.50 7.92
C VAL A 73 6.74 11.90 7.30
N ALA A 74 5.69 12.17 6.52
CA ALA A 74 5.45 13.48 5.91
C ALA A 74 5.35 14.59 6.97
N LYS A 75 4.62 14.35 8.07
CA LYS A 75 4.47 15.28 9.20
C LYS A 75 5.77 15.51 9.98
N LYS A 76 6.68 14.54 10.00
CA LYS A 76 7.98 14.65 10.68
C LYS A 76 9.01 15.47 9.88
N GLY A 77 8.70 15.88 8.65
CA GLY A 77 9.62 16.61 7.77
C GLY A 77 10.71 15.71 7.16
N GLY A 78 10.54 14.39 7.22
CA GLY A 78 11.50 13.41 6.73
C GLY A 78 11.39 13.17 5.23
N CYS A 79 11.60 14.20 4.43
CA CYS A 79 11.97 14.05 3.02
C CYS A 79 13.27 14.84 2.80
N PRO A 80 14.46 14.21 2.85
CA PRO A 80 15.60 14.76 2.15
C PRO A 80 15.23 14.68 0.65
N ASN A 81 14.86 15.83 0.08
CA ASN A 81 14.70 16.14 -1.34
C ASN A 81 14.50 14.94 -2.31
N LEU A 82 13.26 14.78 -2.79
CA LEU A 82 12.99 14.13 -4.09
C LEU A 82 13.46 15.04 -5.23
#